data_AF-A0A7I7WQ13-F1
#
_entry.id   AF-A0A7I7WQ13-F1
#
_cell.length_a   1.000
_cell.length_b   1.000
_cell.length_c   1.000
_cell.angle_alpha   90.00
_cell.angle_beta   90.00
_cell.angle_gamma   90.00
#
_symmetry.space_group_name_H-M   'P 1'
#
loop_
_entity.id
_entity.type
_entity.pdbx_description
1 polymer ?
#
loop_
_entity_poly.entity_id
_entity_poly.type
_entity_poly.pdbx_seq_one_letter_code
_entity_poly.pdbx_strand_id
1 'polypeptide(L)' 'MQRRYRITQRLHGGLSVEVPADAIATTVSGWLAELGADSPLAGDLQKAVNEGDWPTARAIGEYLAVDVSMSP' A
#
# COMPACT_ATOMS: atom_id res chain seq x y z
N MET A 1 11.52 13.61 -11.02
CA MET A 1 11.02 13.53 -9.64
C MET A 1 10.30 12.20 -9.49
N GLN A 2 10.66 11.37 -8.52
CA GLN A 2 9.99 10.09 -8.28
C GLN A 2 8.62 10.38 -7.65
N ARG A 3 7.54 9.81 -8.19
CA ARG A 3 6.19 10.00 -7.66
C ARG A 3 6.12 9.34 -6.27
N ARG A 4 5.72 10.12 -5.25
CA ARG A 4 5.47 9.59 -3.91
C ARG A 4 4.00 9.24 -3.75
N TYR A 5 3.76 8.22 -2.97
CA TYR A 5 2.44 7.70 -2.66
C TYR A 5 2.28 7.75 -1.15
N ARG A 6 1.12 8.24 -0.72
CA ARG A 6 0.72 8.18 0.67
C ARG A 6 -0.05 6.89 0.87
N ILE A 7 0.46 6.03 1.74
CA ILE A 7 -0.20 4.80 2.16
C ILE A 7 -0.76 5.04 3.56
N THR A 8 -2.03 4.72 3.77
CA THR A 8 -2.70 4.83 5.07
C THR A 8 -3.16 3.44 5.53
N GLN A 9 -2.63 2.94 6.64
CA GLN A 9 -3.14 1.73 7.28
C GLN A 9 -4.44 2.07 8.01
N ARG A 10 -5.55 1.41 7.67
CA ARG A 10 -6.84 1.61 8.34
C ARG A 10 -6.96 0.80 9.65
N LEU A 11 -6.05 -0.15 9.86
CA LEU A 11 -5.92 -0.92 11.10
C LEU A 11 -5.04 -0.16 12.11
N HIS A 12 -5.27 -0.33 13.41
CA HIS A 12 -4.47 0.23 14.50
C HIS A 12 -4.19 1.74 14.44
N GLY A 13 -5.24 2.56 14.36
CA GLY A 13 -5.14 4.00 14.65
C GLY A 13 -4.74 4.90 13.48
N GLY A 14 -4.67 4.39 12.25
CA GLY A 14 -4.61 5.25 11.06
C GLY A 14 -3.21 5.74 10.70
N LEU A 15 -2.19 4.86 10.72
CA LEU A 15 -0.82 5.25 10.36
C LEU A 15 -0.73 5.61 8.87
N SER A 16 -0.21 6.80 8.56
CA SER A 16 0.05 7.24 7.19
C SER A 16 1.55 7.44 6.96
N VAL A 17 2.07 6.93 5.85
CA VAL A 17 3.46 7.13 5.43
C VAL A 17 3.55 7.48 3.95
N GLU A 18 4.53 8.29 3.59
CA GLU A 18 4.81 8.65 2.21
C GLU A 18 6.03 7.91 1.69
N VAL A 19 5.84 7.11 0.66
CA VAL A 19 6.89 6.26 0.10
C VAL A 19 6.92 6.34 -1.43
N PRO A 20 8.06 6.08 -2.07
CA PRO A 20 8.08 5.82 -3.51
C PRO A 20 7.34 4.51 -3.84
N ALA A 21 6.92 4.33 -5.09
CA ALA A 21 6.10 3.19 -5.51
C ALA A 21 6.76 1.83 -5.22
N ASP A 22 8.08 1.74 -5.37
CA ASP A 22 8.89 0.54 -5.16
C ASP A 22 9.00 0.12 -3.69
N ALA A 23 8.63 1.00 -2.75
CA ALA A 23 8.61 0.73 -1.32
C ALA A 23 7.21 0.39 -0.79
N ILE A 24 6.17 0.38 -1.63
CA ILE A 24 4.79 0.07 -1.23
C ILE A 24 4.69 -1.34 -0.65
N ALA A 25 5.21 -2.34 -1.35
CA ALA A 25 5.10 -3.73 -0.93
C ALA A 25 5.79 -3.96 0.43
N THR A 26 7.03 -3.48 0.58
CA THR A 26 7.78 -3.62 1.84
C THR A 26 7.08 -2.94 3.01
N THR A 27 6.52 -1.75 2.79
CA THR A 27 5.78 -1.01 3.83
C THR A 27 4.54 -1.79 4.29
N VAL A 28 3.70 -2.23 3.34
CA VAL A 28 2.47 -2.94 3.66
C VAL A 28 2.77 -4.32 4.26
N SER A 29 3.76 -5.05 3.76
CA SER A 29 4.20 -6.32 4.36
C SER A 29 4.70 -6.14 5.80
N GLY A 30 5.44 -5.07 6.09
CA GLY A 30 5.87 -4.76 7.47
C GLY A 30 4.69 -4.59 8.42
N TRP A 31 3.69 -3.82 8.00
CA TRP A 31 2.45 -3.62 8.76
C TRP A 31 1.63 -4.90 8.96
N LEU A 32 1.55 -5.76 7.93
CA LEU A 32 0.89 -7.05 8.05
C LEU A 32 1.64 -7.98 9.02
N ALA A 33 2.98 -7.98 8.95
CA ALA A 33 3.82 -8.82 9.81
C ALA A 33 3.66 -8.45 11.30
N GLU A 34 3.51 -7.16 11.62
CA GLU A 34 3.19 -6.70 12.98
C GLU A 34 1.85 -7.26 13.50
N LEU A 35 0.92 -7.58 12.60
CA LEU A 35 -0.36 -8.22 12.90
C LEU A 35 -0.30 -9.76 12.82
N GLY A 36 0.87 -10.34 12.55
CA GLY A 36 1.06 -11.78 12.36
C GLY A 36 0.55 -12.31 11.01
N ALA A 37 0.35 -11.43 10.02
CA ALA A 37 -0.10 -11.79 8.69
C ALA A 37 1.03 -11.65 7.65
N ASP A 38 0.98 -12.48 6.63
CA ASP A 38 1.78 -12.35 5.40
C ASP A 38 0.84 -12.52 4.21
N SER A 39 0.99 -11.66 3.19
CA SER A 39 0.10 -11.66 2.03
C SER A 39 0.85 -11.29 0.76
N PRO A 40 0.77 -12.10 -0.30
CA PRO A 40 1.40 -11.78 -1.59
C PRO A 40 0.77 -10.53 -2.24
N LEU A 41 -0.43 -10.16 -1.81
CA LEU A 41 -1.17 -9.00 -2.34
C LEU A 41 -0.45 -7.68 -2.09
N ALA A 42 0.49 -7.59 -1.15
CA ALA A 42 1.33 -6.41 -1.00
C ALA A 42 2.20 -6.16 -2.26
N GLY A 43 2.70 -7.22 -2.89
CA GLY A 43 3.42 -7.14 -4.16
C GLY A 43 2.50 -6.76 -5.33
N ASP A 44 1.31 -7.35 -5.38
CA ASP A 44 0.31 -7.05 -6.41
C ASP A 44 -0.19 -5.59 -6.30
N LEU A 45 -0.33 -5.06 -5.10
CA LEU A 45 -0.67 -3.66 -4.86
C LEU A 45 0.39 -2.72 -5.44
N GLN A 46 1.68 -2.98 -5.15
CA GLN A 46 2.79 -2.21 -5.70
C GLN A 46 2.80 -2.25 -7.23
N LYS A 47 2.54 -3.43 -7.82
CA LYS A 47 2.48 -3.58 -9.28
C LYS A 47 1.35 -2.75 -9.87
N ALA A 48 0.14 -2.86 -9.33
CA ALA A 48 -1.01 -2.08 -9.79
C ALA A 48 -0.76 -0.56 -9.71
N VAL A 49 -0.13 -0.09 -8.63
CA VAL A 49 0.21 1.33 -8.46
C VAL A 49 1.26 1.80 -9.48
N ASN A 50 2.26 0.97 -9.78
CA ASN A 50 3.27 1.27 -10.81
C ASN A 50 2.67 1.32 -12.22
N GLU A 51 1.71 0.44 -12.52
CA GLU A 51 1.00 0.39 -13.80
C GLU A 51 -0.08 1.48 -13.92
N GLY A 52 -0.44 2.14 -12.81
CA GLY A 52 -1.53 3.11 -12.76
C GLY A 52 -2.92 2.46 -12.78
N ASP A 53 -3.01 1.16 -12.52
CA ASP A 53 -4.26 0.40 -12.41
C ASP A 53 -4.93 0.66 -11.04
N TRP A 54 -5.52 1.85 -10.93
CA TRP A 54 -6.20 2.29 -9.72
C TRP A 54 -7.41 1.45 -9.31
N PRO A 55 -8.24 0.91 -10.23
CA PRO A 55 -9.29 -0.05 -9.87
C PRO A 55 -8.73 -1.26 -9.13
N THR A 56 -7.68 -1.90 -9.65
CA THR A 56 -7.06 -3.06 -8.99
C THR A 56 -6.39 -2.66 -7.68
N ALA A 57 -5.65 -1.55 -7.66
CA ALA A 57 -5.00 -1.06 -6.44
C ALA A 57 -6.01 -0.80 -5.31
N ARG A 58 -7.18 -0.23 -5.62
CA ARG A 58 -8.26 -0.01 -4.64
C ARG A 58 -8.86 -1.33 -4.15
N ALA A 59 -9.12 -2.28 -5.04
CA ALA A 59 -9.67 -3.58 -4.64
C ALA A 59 -8.73 -4.35 -3.70
N ILE A 60 -7.43 -4.33 -3.99
CA ILE A 60 -6.41 -4.93 -3.12
C ILE A 60 -6.28 -4.14 -1.81
N GLY A 61 -6.28 -2.81 -1.88
CA GLY A 61 -6.21 -1.94 -0.69
C GLY A 61 -7.38 -2.19 0.28
N GLU A 62 -8.58 -2.39 -0.24
CA GLU A 62 -9.74 -2.76 0.58
C GLU A 62 -9.52 -4.07 1.34
N TYR A 63 -8.98 -5.10 0.67
CA TYR A 63 -8.69 -6.40 1.30
C TYR A 63 -7.59 -6.31 2.36
N LEU A 64 -6.55 -5.52 2.11
CA LEU A 64 -5.43 -5.33 3.05
C LEU A 64 -5.72 -4.26 4.11
N ALA A 65 -6.90 -3.65 4.07
CA ALA A 65 -7.28 -2.51 4.90
C ALA A 65 -6.25 -1.35 4.84
N VAL A 66 -5.77 -1.03 3.63
CA VAL A 66 -4.90 0.11 3.35
C VAL A 66 -5.52 1.01 2.27
N ASP A 67 -5.31 2.32 2.39
CA ASP A 67 -5.59 3.29 1.32
C ASP A 67 -4.29 3.73 0.66
N VAL A 68 -4.31 3.89 -0.66
CA VAL A 68 -3.17 4.41 -1.43
C VAL A 68 -3.62 5.60 -2.26
N SER A 69 -2.97 6.73 -2.05
CA SER A 69 -3.18 7.95 -2.81
C SER A 69 -1.86 8.53 -3.31
N MET A 70 -1.92 9.31 -4.39
CA MET A 70 -0.75 10.08 -4.82
C MET A 70 -0.51 11.20 -3.81
N SER A 71 0.74 11.38 -3.40
CA SER A 71 1.12 12.58 -2.65
C SER A 71 0.99 13.80 -3.56
N PRO A 72 0.48 14.94 -3.05
CA PRO A 72 0.48 16.20 -3.78
C PRO A 72 1.90 16.68 -4.13
#